data_AF-A0A2D6AJY7-F1
#
_entry.id   AF-A0A2D6AJY7-F1
#
_cell.length_a   1.000
_cell.length_b   1.000
_cell.length_c   1.000
_cell.angle_alpha   90.00
_cell.angle_beta   90.00
_cell.angle_gamma   90.00
#
_symmetry.space_group_name_H-M   'P 1'
#
loop_
_entity.id
_entity.type
_entity.pdbx_description
1 polymer ?
#
loop_
_entity_poly.entity_id
_entity_poly.type
_entity_poly.pdbx_seq_one_letter_code
_entity_poly.pdbx_strand_id
1 'polypeptide(L)' 'MNKIKPGDIVVITHNTLPRLGVVLKVHKREDPTKDIARVHLAKHNKAYNFLISDMEKIIDKNT' A
#
# COMPACT_ATOMS: atom_id res chain seq x y z
N MET A 1 -8.24 -3.44 -12.79
CA MET A 1 -7.64 -3.58 -11.44
C MET A 1 -6.30 -2.86 -11.42
N ASN A 2 -6.19 -1.75 -10.69
CA ASN A 2 -4.92 -1.05 -10.49
C ASN A 2 -4.04 -1.91 -9.58
N LYS A 3 -3.14 -2.71 -10.18
CA LYS A 3 -2.22 -3.56 -9.42
C LYS A 3 -1.24 -2.68 -8.65
N ILE A 4 -1.24 -2.79 -7.32
CA ILE A 4 -0.24 -2.16 -6.47
C ILE A 4 1.12 -2.82 -6.73
N LYS A 5 2.16 -2.00 -6.92
CA LYS A 5 3.55 -2.43 -7.17
C LYS A 5 4.54 -1.66 -6.29
N PRO A 6 5.76 -2.19 -6.09
CA PRO A 6 6.85 -1.44 -5.47
C PRO A 6 7.05 -0.07 -6.14
N GLY A 7 7.24 0.96 -5.32
CA GLY A 7 7.35 2.36 -5.74
C GLY A 7 6.02 3.12 -5.81
N ASP A 8 4.87 2.44 -5.78
CA ASP A 8 3.58 3.11 -5.75
C ASP A 8 3.39 3.88 -4.43
N ILE A 9 2.84 5.08 -4.54
CA ILE A 9 2.35 5.85 -3.40
C ILE A 9 0.91 5.40 -3.11
N VAL A 10 0.65 5.04 -1.87
CA VAL A 10 -0.64 4.50 -1.43
C VAL A 10 -1.14 5.24 -0.20
N VAL A 11 -2.46 5.32 -0.07
CA VAL A 11 -3.16 5.64 1.17
C VAL A 11 -3.55 4.32 1.83
N ILE A 12 -3.14 4.13 3.07
CA ILE A 12 -3.59 3.01 3.90
C ILE A 12 -4.84 3.44 4.63
N THR A 13 -5.94 2.72 4.40
CA THR A 13 -7.26 2.96 5.00
C THR A 13 -7.52 2.07 6.23
N HIS A 14 -6.50 1.31 6.65
CA HIS A 14 -6.53 0.47 7.84
C HIS A 14 -6.57 1.33 9.13
N ASN A 15 -7.76 1.49 9.72
CA ASN A 15 -8.15 2.33 10.87
C ASN A 15 -8.57 3.78 10.54
N THR A 16 -9.08 4.46 11.57
CA THR A 16 -9.79 5.77 11.54
C THR A 16 -9.01 6.94 10.92
N LEU A 17 -7.70 6.82 10.70
CA LEU A 17 -6.88 7.88 10.12
C LEU A 17 -6.09 7.36 8.91
N PRO A 18 -6.35 7.90 7.70
CA PRO A 18 -5.63 7.49 6.51
C PRO A 18 -4.15 7.87 6.62
N ARG A 19 -3.27 6.96 6.21
CA ARG A 19 -1.81 7.16 6.26
C ARG A 19 -1.20 7.02 4.89
N LEU A 20 -0.35 7.98 4.53
CA LEU A 20 0.42 7.92 3.30
C LEU A 20 1.66 7.05 3.49
N GLY A 21 1.91 6.21 2.50
CA GLY A 21 3.11 5.39 2.46
C GLY A 21 3.55 5.04 1.05
N VAL A 22 4.78 4.56 0.95
CA VAL A 22 5.38 4.09 -0.29
C VAL A 22 5.57 2.57 -0.20
N VAL A 23 5.10 1.87 -1.22
CA VAL A 23 5.22 0.42 -1.29
C VAL A 23 6.66 0.03 -1.58
N LEU A 24 7.27 -0.75 -0.70
CA LEU A 24 8.64 -1.26 -0.87
C LEU A 24 8.65 -2.62 -1.56
N LYS A 25 7.71 -3.50 -1.20
CA LYS A 25 7.64 -4.88 -1.71
C LYS A 25 6.22 -5.40 -1.65
N VAL A 26 5.82 -6.22 -2.62
CA VAL A 26 4.55 -6.95 -2.63
C VAL A 26 4.82 -8.44 -2.51
N HIS A 27 4.14 -9.11 -1.58
CA HIS A 27 4.14 -10.56 -1.43
C HIS A 27 2.78 -11.08 -1.87
N LYS A 28 2.78 -11.79 -3.00
CA LYS A 28 1.58 -12.43 -3.52
C LYS A 28 1.34 -13.75 -2.82
N ARG A 29 0.08 -14.05 -2.50
CA ARG A 29 -0.34 -15.34 -1.97
C ARG A 29 -1.22 -16.07 -3.00
N GLU A 30 -1.53 -17.33 -2.70
CA GLU A 30 -2.46 -18.13 -3.51
C GLU A 30 -3.85 -17.48 -3.57
N ASP A 31 -4.25 -16.79 -2.50
CA ASP A 31 -5.47 -16.00 -2.41
C ASP A 31 -5.13 -14.50 -2.52
N PRO A 32 -5.56 -13.80 -3.58
CA PRO A 32 -5.24 -12.39 -3.80
C PRO A 32 -5.85 -11.44 -2.76
N THR A 33 -6.88 -11.87 -2.03
CA THR A 33 -7.41 -11.08 -0.90
C THR A 33 -6.44 -11.03 0.28
N LYS A 34 -5.45 -11.92 0.28
CA LYS A 34 -4.39 -12.02 1.30
C LYS A 34 -3.04 -11.52 0.80
N ASP A 35 -3.01 -10.83 -0.33
CA ASP A 35 -1.80 -10.17 -0.79
C ASP A 35 -1.39 -9.07 0.19
N ILE A 36 -0.10 -9.03 0.52
CA ILE A 36 0.45 -8.12 1.53
C ILE A 36 1.52 -7.27 0.87
N ALA A 37 1.51 -5.97 1.12
CA ALA A 37 2.62 -5.09 0.77
C ALA A 37 3.37 -4.60 2.02
N ARG A 38 4.70 -4.54 1.91
CA ARG A 38 5.56 -3.85 2.87
C ARG A 38 5.62 -2.38 2.48
N VAL A 39 5.17 -1.51 3.37
CA VAL A 39 4.99 -0.07 3.11
C VAL A 39 5.80 0.74 4.12
N HIS A 40 6.57 1.70 3.63
CA HIS A 40 7.19 2.72 4.45
C HIS A 40 6.20 3.88 4.65
N LEU A 41 5.83 4.17 5.90
CA LEU A 41 4.90 5.26 6.21
C LEU A 41 5.65 6.58 6.25
N ALA A 42 5.18 7.63 5.58
CA ALA A 42 5.88 8.91 5.50
C ALA A 42 6.16 9.57 6.87
N LYS A 43 5.30 9.34 7.86
CA LYS A 43 5.43 9.89 9.23
C LYS A 43 6.13 8.96 10.22
N HIS A 44 6.55 7.76 9.80
CA HIS A 44 7.22 6.79 10.67
C HIS A 44 8.55 6.38 10.05
N ASN A 45 9.63 6.37 10.83
CA ASN A 45 10.92 5.85 10.36
C ASN A 45 10.96 4.29 10.31
N LYS A 46 9.83 3.65 10.01
CA LYS A 46 9.64 2.19 10.01
C LYS A 46 8.72 1.76 8.87
N ALA A 47 8.99 0.57 8.33
CA ALA A 47 8.13 -0.09 7.36
C ALA A 47 7.24 -1.14 8.05
N TYR A 48 5.99 -1.21 7.61
CA TYR A 48 4.98 -2.12 8.14
C TYR A 48 4.39 -2.95 7.01
N ASN A 49 3.74 -4.06 7.33
CA ASN A 49 3.08 -4.92 6.36
C ASN A 49 1.57 -4.63 6.42
N PHE A 50 0.94 -4.39 5.26
CA PHE A 50 -0.49 -4.13 5.14
C PHE A 50 -1.10 -5.01 4.05
N LEU A 51 -2.37 -5.37 4.22
CA LEU A 51 -3.13 -6.04 3.17
C LEU A 51 -3.38 -5.09 2.01
N ILE A 52 -3.23 -5.58 0.79
CA ILE A 52 -3.51 -4.80 -0.44
C ILE A 52 -4.97 -4.34 -0.48
N SER A 53 -5.90 -5.09 0.11
CA SER A 53 -7.31 -4.70 0.26
C SER A 53 -7.50 -3.40 1.04
N ASP A 54 -6.57 -3.07 1.94
CA ASP A 54 -6.67 -1.93 2.85
C ASP A 54 -5.86 -0.72 2.32
N MET A 55 -5.50 -0.76 1.04
CA MET A 55 -4.67 0.25 0.39
C MET A 55 -5.33 0.76 -0.87
N GLU A 56 -5.33 2.08 -1.00
CA GLU A 56 -5.74 2.76 -2.21
C GLU A 56 -4.53 3.39 -2.89
N LYS A 57 -4.30 3.03 -4.16
CA LYS A 57 -3.22 3.60 -4.94
C LYS A 57 -3.55 5.05 -5.30
N ILE A 58 -2.64 5.96 -4.98
CA ILE A 58 -2.70 7.34 -5.45
C ILE A 58 -2.19 7.35 -6.88
N ILE A 59 -3.08 7.63 -7.81
CA ILE A 59 -2.74 7.88 -9.21
C ILE A 59 -2.92 9.37 -9.41
N ASP A 60 -1.83 10.08 -9.67
CA ASP A 60 -1.94 11.44 -10.16
C ASP A 60 -2.63 11.38 -11.53
N LYS A 61 -3.84 11.95 -11.63
CA LYS A 61 -4.64 11.95 -12.86
C LYS A 61 -4.21 13.06 -13.84
N ASN A 62 -3.02 13.64 -13.67
CA ASN A 62 -2.62 14.86 -14.35
C ASN A 62 -1.46 14.70 -15.36
N THR A 63 -1.32 13.51 -15.94
CA THR A 63 -0.41 13.26 -17.08
C THR A 63 -1.06 12.41 -18.15
#